data_AF-A0A0Q4V9H5-F1
#
_entry.id   AF-A0A0Q4V9H5-F1
#
_cell.length_a   1.000
_cell.length_b   1.000
_cell.length_c   1.000
_cell.angle_alpha   90.00
_cell.angle_beta   90.00
_cell.angle_gamma   90.00
#
_symmetry.space_group_name_H-M   'P 1'
#
loop_
_entity.id
_entity.type
_entity.pdbx_description
1 polymer ?
#
loop_
_entity_poly.entity_id
_entity_poly.type
_entity_poly.pdbx_seq_one_letter_code
_entity_poly.pdbx_strand_id
1 'polypeptide(L)' 'MNTADLFLPILIATVTIGTVLLLVAVVKTVRYHGWGQQRWAPSAVPWFVSGFGVILLGVIAAFVTSNVA' A
#
# COMPACT_ATOMS: atom_id res chain seq x y z
N MET A 1 -22.08 4.99 17.59
CA MET A 1 -20.66 4.84 17.18
C MET A 1 -20.45 5.84 16.07
N ASN A 2 -19.68 6.91 16.29
CA ASN A 2 -19.51 7.94 15.28
C ASN A 2 -18.67 7.39 14.13
N THR A 3 -19.07 7.69 12.90
CA THR A 3 -18.33 7.34 11.68
C THR A 3 -16.90 7.90 11.71
N ALA A 4 -16.69 9.03 12.39
CA ALA A 4 -15.37 9.62 12.65
C ALA A 4 -14.43 8.73 13.48
N ASP A 5 -14.95 7.96 14.45
CA ASP A 5 -14.14 7.09 15.32
C ASP A 5 -13.60 5.86 14.56
N LEU A 6 -14.34 5.43 13.53
CA LEU A 6 -13.96 4.31 12.65
C LEU A 6 -13.01 4.73 11.52
N PHE A 7 -12.97 6.02 11.20
CA PHE A 7 -12.23 6.54 10.06
C PHE A 7 -10.72 6.60 10.29
N LEU A 8 -10.31 7.14 11.44
CA LEU A 8 -8.91 7.22 11.84
C LEU A 8 -8.19 5.86 11.79
N PRO A 9 -8.73 4.76 12.35
CA PRO A 9 -8.08 3.47 12.27
C PRO A 9 -8.05 2.87 10.84
N ILE A 10 -9.06 3.14 10.00
CA ILE A 10 -9.06 2.70 8.59
C ILE A 10 -7.98 3.42 7.78
N LEU A 11 -7.80 4.72 8.01
CA LEU A 11 -6.74 5.50 7.37
C LEU A 11 -5.36 4.98 7.77
N ILE A 12 -5.15 4.73 9.07
CA ILE A 12 -3.89 4.18 9.59
C ILE A 12 -3.64 2.78 9.01
N ALA A 13 -4.66 1.92 8.96
CA ALA A 13 -4.53 0.57 8.41
C ALA A 13 -4.16 0.59 6.91
N THR A 14 -4.82 1.41 6.10
CA THR A 14 -4.53 1.52 4.67
C THR A 14 -3.13 2.05 4.39
N VAL A 15 -2.69 3.09 5.12
CA VAL A 15 -1.31 3.61 5.01
C VAL A 15 -0.29 2.55 5.43
N THR A 16 -0.55 1.84 6.52
CA THR A 16 0.36 0.81 7.04
C THR A 16 0.49 -0.34 6.04
N ILE A 17 -0.62 -0.88 5.56
CA ILE A 17 -0.63 -1.99 4.58
C ILE A 17 0.05 -1.56 3.28
N GLY A 18 -0.28 -0.36 2.77
CA GLY A 18 0.35 0.18 1.56
C GLY A 18 1.86 0.31 1.70
N THR A 19 2.34 0.82 2.83
CA THR A 19 3.78 0.97 3.12
C THR A 19 4.49 -0.39 3.20
N VAL A 20 3.87 -1.39 3.83
CA VAL A 20 4.42 -2.75 3.90
C VAL A 20 4.54 -3.36 2.50
N LEU A 21 3.54 -3.20 1.64
CA LEU A 21 3.58 -3.68 0.26
C LEU A 21 4.70 -3.01 -0.56
N LEU A 22 4.89 -1.70 -0.39
CA LEU A 22 5.99 -0.97 -1.02
C LEU A 22 7.36 -1.44 -0.51
N LEU A 23 7.51 -1.68 0.80
CA LEU A 23 8.73 -2.25 1.37
C LEU A 23 9.05 -3.63 0.79
N VAL A 24 8.05 -4.51 0.66
CA VAL A 24 8.22 -5.82 0.01
C VAL A 24 8.70 -5.65 -1.44
N ALA A 25 8.15 -4.70 -2.18
CA ALA A 25 8.55 -4.38 -3.54
C ALA A 25 10.02 -3.92 -3.62
N VAL A 26 10.44 -3.05 -2.70
CA VAL A 26 11.82 -2.56 -2.59
C VAL A 26 12.78 -3.70 -2.27
N VAL A 27 12.48 -4.53 -1.25
CA VAL A 27 13.33 -5.67 -0.87
C VAL A 27 13.51 -6.64 -2.04
N LYS A 28 12.44 -6.91 -2.80
CA LYS A 28 12.51 -7.73 -4.00
C LYS A 28 13.38 -7.10 -5.08
N THR A 29 13.24 -5.80 -5.30
CA THR A 29 14.04 -5.06 -6.28
C THR A 29 15.53 -5.09 -5.91
N VAL A 30 15.86 -4.83 -4.64
CA VAL A 30 17.23 -4.90 -4.11
C VAL A 30 17.80 -6.31 -4.24
N ARG A 31 17.04 -7.35 -3.90
CA ARG A 31 17.50 -8.74 -4.10
C ARG A 31 17.73 -9.07 -5.57
N TYR A 32 16.85 -8.62 -6.47
CA TYR A 32 16.96 -8.89 -7.90
C TYR A 32 18.18 -8.21 -8.54
N HIS A 33 18.50 -6.97 -8.11
CA HIS A 33 19.70 -6.27 -8.58
C HIS A 33 20.98 -6.73 -7.87
N GLY A 34 20.90 -7.09 -6.58
CA GLY A 34 22.06 -7.43 -5.76
C GLY A 34 22.55 -8.87 -5.91
N TRP A 35 21.69 -9.82 -6.30
CA TRP A 35 22.03 -11.25 -6.38
C TRP A 35 22.04 -11.78 -7.83
N GLY A 36 22.03 -10.87 -8.80
CA GLY A 36 21.81 -11.19 -10.22
C GLY A 36 20.34 -11.41 -10.53
N GLN A 37 19.94 -11.11 -11.77
CA GLN A 37 18.55 -11.14 -12.24
C GLN A 37 17.92 -12.54 -12.05
N GLN A 38 17.27 -12.77 -10.91
CA GLN A 38 16.63 -14.05 -10.57
C GLN A 38 15.34 -14.20 -11.38
N ARG A 39 15.45 -14.75 -12.60
CA ARG A 39 14.31 -14.98 -13.51
C ARG A 39 13.21 -15.88 -12.95
N TRP A 40 13.50 -16.64 -11.89
CA TRP A 40 12.56 -17.51 -11.18
C TRP A 40 11.80 -16.78 -10.05
N ALA A 41 12.25 -15.60 -9.65
CA ALA A 41 11.60 -14.82 -8.60
C ALA A 41 10.47 -13.95 -9.21
N PRO A 42 9.27 -13.94 -8.60
CA PRO A 42 8.17 -13.11 -9.09
C PRO A 42 8.52 -11.62 -9.02
N SER A 43 8.13 -10.87 -10.06
CA SER A 43 8.48 -9.47 -10.23
C SER A 43 8.03 -8.60 -9.04
N ALA A 44 8.75 -7.49 -8.80
CA ALA A 44 8.40 -6.51 -7.77
C ALA A 44 7.18 -5.65 -8.15
N VAL A 45 6.86 -5.58 -9.45
CA VAL A 45 5.81 -4.70 -10.02
C VAL A 45 4.43 -4.90 -9.38
N PRO A 46 3.90 -6.12 -9.16
CA PRO A 46 2.59 -6.33 -8.54
C PRO A 46 2.52 -5.75 -7.13
N TRP A 47 3.63 -5.76 -6.40
CA TRP A 47 3.72 -5.24 -5.04
C TRP A 47 3.71 -3.71 -5.01
N PHE A 48 4.40 -3.07 -5.96
CA PHE A 48 4.29 -1.63 -6.17
C PHE A 48 2.85 -1.22 -6.51
N VAL A 49 2.25 -1.86 -7.52
CA VAL A 49 0.88 -1.54 -7.97
C VAL A 49 -0.13 -1.74 -6.85
N SER A 50 -0.03 -2.84 -6.09
CA SER A 50 -0.93 -3.11 -4.97
C SER A 50 -0.73 -2.11 -3.82
N GLY A 51 0.53 -1.78 -3.47
CA GLY A 51 0.83 -0.80 -2.43
C GLY A 51 0.27 0.59 -2.74
N PHE A 52 0.50 1.08 -3.97
CA PHE A 52 -0.10 2.33 -4.44
C PHE A 52 -1.62 2.28 -4.49
N GLY A 53 -2.20 1.16 -4.95
CA GLY A 53 -3.65 0.97 -5.01
C GLY A 53 -4.31 1.07 -3.64
N VAL A 54 -3.73 0.45 -2.60
CA VAL A 54 -4.25 0.50 -1.23
C VAL A 54 -4.16 1.91 -0.64
N ILE A 55 -3.06 2.63 -0.87
CA ILE A 55 -2.91 4.02 -0.41
C ILE A 55 -3.93 4.92 -1.12
N LEU A 56 -4.07 4.79 -2.43
CA LEU A 56 -5.00 5.58 -3.22
C LEU A 56 -6.46 5.33 -2.78
N LEU A 57 -6.83 4.07 -2.56
CA LEU A 57 -8.15 3.72 -2.01
C LEU A 57 -8.38 4.33 -0.62
N GLY A 58 -7.37 4.29 0.25
CA GLY A 58 -7.42 4.95 1.55
C GLY A 58 -7.64 6.47 1.44
N VAL A 59 -6.95 7.13 0.51
CA VAL A 59 -7.10 8.58 0.25
C VAL A 59 -8.47 8.91 -0.35
N ILE A 60 -8.97 8.11 -1.29
CA ILE A 60 -10.30 8.32 -1.89
C ILE A 60 -11.39 8.13 -0.84
N ALA A 61 -11.33 7.05 -0.06
CA ALA A 61 -12.24 6.84 1.07
C ALA A 61 -12.16 8.00 2.05
N ALA A 62 -10.95 8.54 2.27
CA ALA A 62 -10.75 9.68 3.13
C ALA A 62 -11.47 10.93 2.65
N PHE A 63 -11.25 11.28 1.40
CA PHE A 63 -11.85 12.42 0.73
C PHE A 63 -13.38 12.30 0.67
N VAL A 64 -13.93 11.13 0.30
CA VAL A 64 -15.38 10.94 0.23
C VAL A 64 -16.01 11.16 1.60
N THR A 65 -15.43 10.61 2.67
CA THR A 65 -15.99 10.75 4.01
C THR A 65 -15.95 12.20 4.50
N SER A 66 -14.89 12.96 4.22
CA SER A 66 -14.79 14.37 4.61
C SER A 66 -15.72 15.31 3.85
N ASN A 67 -16.22 14.91 2.68
CA ASN A 67 -17.16 15.71 1.88
C ASN A 67 -18.63 15.32 2.12
N VAL A 68 -18.88 14.19 2.80
CA VAL A 68 -20.23 13.71 3.15
C VAL A 68 -20.58 14.03 4.62
N ALA A 69 -19.58 14.20 5.48
CA ALA A 69 -19.72 14.64 6.87
C ALA A 69 -19.98 16.15 6.96
#